data_AF-A0A6I9NP53-F1
#
_entry.id   AF-A0A6I9NP53-F1
#
_cell.length_a   1.000
_cell.length_b   1.000
_cell.length_c   1.000
_cell.angle_alpha   90.00
_cell.angle_beta   90.00
_cell.angle_gamma   90.00
#
_symmetry.space_group_name_H-M   'P 1'
#
loop_
_entity.id
_entity.type
_entity.pdbx_description
1 polymer ?
#
loop_
_entity_poly.entity_id
_entity_poly.type
_entity_poly.pdbx_seq_one_letter_code
_entity_poly.pdbx_strand_id
1 'polypeptide(L)'
;MPAAAASDSGRMDGVSLPGSLVAAPASPRPNCNTDSEEDTMNGGLHTFNQTHMRKAFQLMNELRSKKMLCDVQLVAGSVEVPAHRVVLASCSPYFCAMFTGDMSESKAHQVEIREVDGQTLRKLVDYIYTAEIEVTEDNVQVLLPAASLLQLMDVRQVCCEFLQSQLHPTNCLGIRAFADLHTCTQLLDQAHAYAEQHFSEVVQGEEFLGLSLQQVCSLISCDKLTVSTEEKVSSSTTDFLLTDQQQTDMSSPTLAAKVSSSDEFLRTTCVVSMGGRVFAVGGFNSSLRERTVDAYDAARDQWSTVASMQERRSTLGAAVLGDLLYAVGGFNGSIGLSTVEVLNYKTNEWMYVASMNTRRSSVGVGVVDGKLYAVGGYDGASRQCLSTVEEYDPVADQWCYVADMSTRRSGAGVGVLSGQLYAAGGHDGPLVRKSVEVYDPTTNSWRLVCDMNMCRRNAGVCAINGLLYVIGGDDGSCNLSSVEYYNPAIDKWSLIPTNMSNGRSYAGVAVVDKPL
;
A
#
# COMPACT_ATOMS: atom_id res chain seq x y z
N MET A 1 -61.92 8.36 34.36
CA MET A 1 -61.41 7.50 33.26
C MET A 1 -60.18 6.78 33.77
N PRO A 2 -60.05 5.47 33.50
CA PRO A 2 -59.39 4.46 34.34
C PRO A 2 -57.90 4.29 33.93
N ALA A 3 -57.08 3.38 34.43
CA ALA A 3 -56.80 2.72 35.72
C ALA A 3 -55.52 1.87 35.48
N ALA A 4 -54.87 1.44 36.57
CA ALA A 4 -53.60 0.72 36.65
C ALA A 4 -53.46 -0.60 35.84
N ALA A 5 -52.21 -1.04 35.59
CA ALA A 5 -51.65 -2.32 36.07
C ALA A 5 -50.37 -2.73 35.32
N ALA A 6 -49.38 -3.20 36.08
CA ALA A 6 -48.38 -4.14 35.61
C ALA A 6 -48.87 -5.56 35.93
N SER A 7 -48.72 -6.52 35.01
CA SER A 7 -48.27 -7.91 35.23
C SER A 7 -48.80 -8.89 34.18
N ASP A 8 -47.87 -9.72 33.70
CA ASP A 8 -48.00 -11.18 33.55
C ASP A 8 -48.27 -11.83 32.17
N SER A 9 -47.55 -12.95 32.05
CA SER A 9 -47.38 -14.04 31.09
C SER A 9 -48.48 -14.37 30.07
N GLY A 10 -48.05 -14.91 28.92
CA GLY A 10 -48.94 -15.65 28.02
C GLY A 10 -48.35 -15.97 26.63
N ARG A 11 -47.75 -17.15 26.53
CA ARG A 11 -47.11 -17.86 25.39
C ARG A 11 -48.00 -18.09 24.14
N MET A 12 -47.33 -18.40 23.01
CA MET A 12 -47.74 -19.03 21.72
C MET A 12 -47.68 -18.07 20.52
N ASP A 13 -47.22 -18.40 19.31
CA ASP A 13 -46.51 -19.53 18.71
C ASP A 13 -45.94 -19.03 17.36
N GLY A 14 -44.85 -19.68 16.88
CA GLY A 14 -44.43 -19.85 15.47
C GLY A 14 -44.53 -18.69 14.47
N VAL A 15 -43.38 -18.27 13.91
CA VAL A 15 -43.01 -18.48 12.50
C VAL A 15 -41.52 -18.11 12.36
N SER A 16 -40.69 -19.09 12.03
CA SER A 16 -39.28 -18.93 11.68
C SER A 16 -39.12 -18.61 10.18
N LEU A 17 -38.41 -17.53 9.87
CA LEU A 17 -37.86 -17.23 8.54
C LEU A 17 -36.44 -17.84 8.42
N PRO A 18 -36.02 -18.29 7.22
CA PRO A 18 -34.84 -19.13 7.06
C PRO A 18 -33.54 -18.34 7.17
N GLY A 19 -32.61 -18.91 7.95
CA GLY A 19 -31.27 -18.39 8.18
C GLY A 19 -30.30 -18.62 7.03
N SER A 20 -29.37 -17.67 6.93
CA SER A 20 -28.11 -17.67 6.20
C SER A 20 -27.38 -19.02 6.28
N LEU A 21 -27.06 -19.60 5.12
CA LEU A 21 -26.17 -20.75 4.99
C LEU A 21 -24.71 -20.26 4.98
N VAL A 22 -24.03 -20.50 6.09
CA VAL A 22 -22.57 -20.45 6.22
C VAL A 22 -22.00 -21.71 5.56
N ALA A 23 -21.04 -21.51 4.65
CA ALA A 23 -20.34 -22.58 3.94
C ALA A 23 -19.44 -23.39 4.89
N ALA A 24 -19.60 -24.72 4.87
CA ALA A 24 -18.70 -25.70 5.49
C ALA A 24 -17.80 -26.34 4.42
N PRO A 25 -16.63 -26.92 4.78
CA PRO A 25 -15.51 -27.15 3.87
C PRO A 25 -15.75 -28.29 2.88
N ALA A 26 -15.16 -28.16 1.70
CA ALA A 26 -15.18 -29.15 0.63
C ALA A 26 -14.49 -30.47 1.06
N SER A 27 -15.21 -31.58 0.94
CA SER A 27 -14.69 -32.94 0.99
C SER A 27 -13.86 -33.27 -0.26
N PRO A 28 -12.77 -34.06 -0.15
CA PRO A 28 -11.82 -34.28 -1.24
C PRO A 28 -12.35 -35.19 -2.35
N ARG A 29 -11.88 -34.93 -3.58
CA ARG A 29 -12.13 -35.70 -4.81
C ARG A 29 -11.82 -37.19 -4.63
N PRO A 30 -12.57 -38.13 -5.23
CA PRO A 30 -12.21 -39.53 -5.20
C PRO A 30 -11.03 -39.77 -6.16
N ASN A 31 -9.88 -40.09 -5.59
CA ASN A 31 -8.76 -40.68 -6.30
C ASN A 31 -9.17 -42.08 -6.79
N CYS A 32 -8.92 -42.34 -8.06
CA CYS A 32 -8.95 -43.68 -8.62
C CYS A 32 -7.83 -44.49 -7.98
N ASN A 33 -8.15 -45.43 -7.09
CA ASN A 33 -7.50 -46.73 -6.94
C ASN A 33 -8.31 -47.64 -6.01
N THR A 34 -8.65 -48.81 -6.56
CA THR A 34 -9.01 -50.09 -5.94
C THR A 34 -9.35 -50.10 -4.44
N ASP A 35 -10.61 -50.43 -4.13
CA ASP A 35 -10.92 -51.62 -3.32
C ASP A 35 -12.37 -52.06 -3.55
N SER A 36 -12.52 -53.36 -3.74
CA SER A 36 -13.77 -54.12 -3.87
C SER A 36 -14.39 -54.42 -2.50
N GLU A 37 -15.68 -54.78 -2.53
CA GLU A 37 -16.53 -55.33 -1.45
C GLU A 37 -17.28 -54.25 -0.64
N GLU A 38 -18.61 -54.20 -0.52
CA GLU A 38 -19.74 -55.09 -0.84
C GLU A 38 -20.98 -54.20 -0.93
N ASP A 39 -21.85 -54.41 -1.93
CA ASP A 39 -23.30 -54.29 -1.71
C ASP A 39 -24.02 -55.06 -2.83
N THR A 40 -24.64 -56.17 -2.45
CA THR A 40 -25.39 -57.04 -3.35
C THR A 40 -26.84 -56.58 -3.44
N MET A 41 -27.40 -56.76 -4.65
CA MET A 41 -28.81 -56.71 -5.05
C MET A 41 -29.38 -55.37 -5.56
N ASN A 42 -28.96 -54.99 -6.78
CA ASN A 42 -29.95 -54.79 -7.85
C ASN A 42 -29.34 -55.19 -9.21
N GLY A 43 -29.93 -56.21 -9.86
CA GLY A 43 -29.39 -56.89 -11.04
C GLY A 43 -29.53 -56.10 -12.35
N GLY A 44 -28.93 -54.93 -12.44
CA GLY A 44 -28.76 -54.18 -13.68
C GLY A 44 -27.30 -54.19 -14.14
N LEU A 45 -27.03 -54.64 -15.37
CA LEU A 45 -25.72 -54.45 -15.98
C LEU A 45 -25.58 -52.98 -16.40
N HIS A 46 -25.03 -52.14 -15.52
CA HIS A 46 -24.70 -50.75 -15.84
C HIS A 46 -23.50 -50.71 -16.79
N THR A 47 -23.75 -50.48 -18.08
CA THR A 47 -22.71 -50.28 -19.09
C THR A 47 -22.51 -48.78 -19.34
N PHE A 48 -21.30 -48.26 -19.08
CA PHE A 48 -20.94 -46.86 -19.37
C PHE A 48 -20.15 -46.80 -20.67
N ASN A 49 -20.79 -46.39 -21.77
CA ASN A 49 -20.11 -46.23 -23.05
C ASN A 49 -19.46 -44.84 -23.16
N GLN A 50 -18.16 -44.78 -22.87
CA GLN A 50 -17.36 -43.55 -22.92
C GLN A 50 -17.37 -42.85 -24.30
N THR A 51 -17.71 -43.55 -25.39
CA THR A 51 -17.71 -42.99 -26.75
C THR A 51 -19.06 -42.42 -27.19
N HIS A 52 -20.14 -42.71 -26.47
CA HIS A 52 -21.51 -42.34 -26.90
C HIS A 52 -21.68 -40.83 -27.04
N MET A 53 -21.28 -40.07 -26.01
CA MET A 53 -21.39 -38.60 -26.00
C MET A 53 -20.57 -37.97 -27.12
N ARG A 54 -19.33 -38.45 -27.34
CA ARG A 54 -18.46 -37.97 -28.41
C ARG A 54 -19.07 -38.18 -29.79
N LYS A 55 -19.63 -39.37 -30.06
CA LYS A 55 -20.31 -39.67 -31.34
C LYS A 55 -21.54 -38.81 -31.55
N ALA A 56 -22.33 -38.55 -30.50
CA ALA A 56 -23.50 -37.69 -30.58
C ALA A 56 -23.11 -36.24 -30.94
N PHE A 57 -22.10 -35.67 -30.27
CA PHE A 57 -21.60 -34.32 -30.57
C PHE A 57 -20.95 -34.22 -31.96
N GLN A 58 -20.24 -35.26 -32.41
CA GLN A 58 -19.73 -35.34 -33.78
C GLN A 58 -20.88 -35.26 -34.81
N LEU A 59 -21.95 -36.03 -34.61
CA LEU A 59 -23.12 -35.99 -35.50
C LEU A 59 -23.81 -34.61 -35.47
N MET A 60 -23.96 -34.01 -34.29
CA MET A 60 -24.52 -32.64 -34.16
C MET A 60 -23.66 -31.60 -34.89
N ASN A 61 -22.34 -31.75 -34.88
CA ASN A 61 -21.43 -30.90 -35.64
C ASN A 61 -21.57 -31.10 -37.15
N GLU A 62 -21.75 -32.34 -37.62
CA GLU A 62 -22.04 -32.63 -39.04
C GLU A 62 -23.38 -32.05 -39.51
N LEU A 63 -24.40 -32.07 -38.66
CA LEU A 63 -25.70 -31.45 -38.96
C LEU A 63 -25.55 -29.92 -39.07
N ARG A 64 -24.79 -29.32 -38.15
CA ARG A 64 -24.46 -27.89 -38.16
C ARG A 64 -23.75 -27.48 -39.45
N SER A 65 -22.73 -28.24 -39.90
CA SER A 65 -21.97 -27.92 -41.12
C SER A 65 -22.82 -28.00 -42.40
N LYS A 66 -23.84 -28.87 -42.40
CA LYS A 66 -24.85 -28.98 -43.47
C LYS A 66 -26.03 -27.99 -43.31
N LYS A 67 -26.02 -27.14 -42.28
CA LYS A 67 -27.12 -26.22 -41.91
C LYS A 67 -28.47 -26.92 -41.69
N MET A 68 -28.43 -28.17 -41.23
CA MET A 68 -29.62 -28.98 -40.95
C MET A 68 -30.02 -28.82 -39.49
N LEU A 69 -31.31 -28.57 -39.23
CA LEU A 69 -31.89 -28.40 -37.90
C LEU A 69 -31.36 -27.21 -37.07
N CYS A 70 -30.57 -26.31 -37.69
CA CYS A 70 -30.14 -25.07 -37.04
C CYS A 70 -31.35 -24.14 -36.84
N ASP A 71 -31.63 -23.83 -35.58
CA ASP A 71 -32.76 -23.00 -35.14
C ASP A 71 -32.33 -21.57 -34.76
N VAL A 72 -31.03 -21.28 -34.82
CA VAL A 72 -30.46 -19.95 -34.62
C VAL A 72 -29.27 -19.69 -35.54
N GLN A 73 -29.14 -18.43 -35.96
CA GLN A 73 -28.00 -17.91 -36.70
C GLN A 73 -27.37 -16.77 -35.91
N LEU A 74 -26.15 -16.98 -35.41
CA LEU A 74 -25.37 -15.94 -34.73
C LEU A 74 -24.65 -15.07 -35.76
N VAL A 75 -24.67 -13.76 -35.56
CA VAL A 75 -24.03 -12.79 -36.45
C VAL A 75 -23.06 -11.93 -35.66
N ALA A 76 -21.81 -11.87 -36.11
CA ALA A 76 -20.79 -10.97 -35.57
C ALA A 76 -20.09 -10.29 -36.76
N GLY A 77 -20.39 -9.00 -36.95
CA GLY A 77 -19.95 -8.25 -38.13
C GLY A 77 -20.48 -8.88 -39.42
N SER A 78 -19.57 -9.33 -40.30
CA SER A 78 -19.91 -9.99 -41.57
C SER A 78 -19.95 -11.51 -41.49
N VAL A 79 -19.65 -12.10 -40.32
CA VAL A 79 -19.59 -13.55 -40.15
C VAL A 79 -20.91 -14.06 -39.59
N GLU A 80 -21.51 -14.98 -40.33
CA GLU A 80 -22.70 -15.70 -39.90
C GLU A 80 -22.34 -17.13 -39.46
N VAL A 81 -22.81 -17.53 -38.28
CA VAL A 81 -22.54 -18.84 -37.69
C VAL A 81 -23.87 -19.54 -37.38
N PRO A 82 -24.28 -20.55 -38.17
CA PRO A 82 -25.48 -21.33 -37.88
C PRO A 82 -25.22 -22.29 -36.71
N ALA A 83 -26.18 -22.41 -35.80
CA ALA A 83 -26.04 -23.23 -34.60
C ALA A 83 -27.39 -23.79 -34.11
N HIS A 84 -27.32 -24.63 -33.09
CA HIS A 84 -28.49 -25.19 -32.41
C HIS A 84 -28.61 -24.58 -31.01
N ARG A 85 -29.74 -23.97 -30.68
CA ARG A 85 -30.00 -23.30 -29.38
C ARG A 85 -29.74 -24.22 -28.20
N VAL A 86 -30.19 -25.47 -28.29
CA VAL A 86 -30.02 -26.46 -27.22
C VAL A 86 -28.55 -26.77 -26.93
N VAL A 87 -27.71 -26.86 -27.96
CA VAL A 87 -26.27 -27.17 -27.81
C VAL A 87 -25.52 -25.97 -27.24
N LEU A 88 -25.86 -24.76 -27.71
CA LEU A 88 -25.29 -23.53 -27.15
C LEU A 88 -25.69 -23.34 -25.69
N ALA A 89 -26.97 -23.50 -25.36
CA ALA A 89 -27.50 -23.35 -24.00
C ALA A 89 -26.94 -24.41 -23.03
N SER A 90 -26.63 -25.62 -23.50
CA SER A 90 -26.06 -26.66 -22.64
C SER A 90 -24.61 -26.37 -22.22
N CYS A 91 -23.86 -25.64 -23.04
CA CYS A 91 -22.42 -25.41 -22.82
C CYS A 91 -22.10 -23.98 -22.35
N SER A 92 -23.03 -23.03 -22.47
CA SER A 92 -22.83 -21.63 -22.12
C SER A 92 -24.03 -21.11 -21.32
N PRO A 93 -23.83 -20.68 -20.06
CA PRO A 93 -24.91 -20.09 -19.27
C PRO A 93 -25.41 -18.76 -19.87
N TYR A 94 -24.57 -18.02 -20.59
CA TYR A 94 -24.97 -16.83 -21.34
C TYR A 94 -26.04 -17.16 -22.40
N PHE A 95 -25.79 -18.17 -23.24
CA PHE A 95 -26.77 -18.61 -24.24
C PHE A 95 -28.01 -19.25 -23.59
N CYS A 96 -27.84 -19.96 -22.48
CA CYS A 96 -28.96 -20.50 -21.72
C CYS A 96 -29.90 -19.38 -21.26
N ALA A 97 -29.36 -18.33 -20.63
CA ALA A 97 -30.14 -17.17 -20.18
C ALA A 97 -30.78 -16.43 -21.36
N MET A 98 -30.05 -16.24 -22.46
CA MET A 98 -30.55 -15.57 -23.66
C MET A 98 -31.73 -16.31 -24.31
N PHE A 99 -31.67 -17.64 -24.39
CA PHE A 99 -32.70 -18.43 -25.08
C PHE A 99 -33.87 -18.85 -24.19
N THR A 100 -33.70 -18.83 -22.86
CA THR A 100 -34.77 -19.17 -21.90
C THR A 100 -35.43 -17.96 -21.26
N GLY A 101 -34.87 -16.76 -21.41
CA GLY A 101 -35.45 -15.51 -20.90
C GLY A 101 -36.54 -14.92 -21.79
N ASP A 102 -37.25 -13.90 -21.27
CA ASP A 102 -38.35 -13.22 -21.96
C ASP A 102 -37.91 -12.11 -22.94
N MET A 103 -36.63 -12.08 -23.35
CA MET A 103 -36.09 -11.05 -24.25
C MET A 103 -36.43 -11.30 -25.72
N SER A 104 -36.34 -10.27 -26.57
CA SER A 104 -36.61 -10.36 -28.02
C SER A 104 -35.76 -11.41 -28.75
N GLU A 105 -34.53 -11.59 -28.29
CA GLU A 105 -33.49 -12.48 -28.80
C GLU A 105 -33.88 -13.95 -28.60
N SER A 106 -34.67 -14.25 -27.56
CA SER A 106 -35.19 -15.59 -27.30
C SER A 106 -36.07 -16.12 -28.45
N LYS A 107 -36.71 -15.23 -29.22
CA LYS A 107 -37.63 -15.58 -30.32
C LYS A 107 -37.07 -15.28 -31.72
N ALA A 108 -35.92 -14.60 -31.80
CA ALA A 108 -35.31 -14.22 -33.07
C ALA A 108 -34.55 -15.40 -33.71
N HIS A 109 -34.70 -15.59 -35.03
CA HIS A 109 -33.89 -16.58 -35.75
C HIS A 109 -32.43 -16.11 -35.92
N GLN A 110 -32.22 -14.80 -36.00
CA GLN A 110 -30.91 -14.16 -36.15
C GLN A 110 -30.59 -13.38 -34.87
N VAL A 111 -29.42 -13.61 -34.30
CA VAL A 111 -28.96 -12.95 -33.06
C VAL A 111 -27.61 -12.31 -33.32
N GLU A 112 -27.52 -10.99 -33.12
CA GLU A 112 -26.30 -10.22 -33.31
C GLU A 112 -25.47 -10.16 -32.01
N ILE A 113 -24.19 -10.55 -32.07
CA ILE A 113 -23.22 -10.44 -30.98
C ILE A 113 -22.23 -9.33 -31.35
N ARG A 114 -22.40 -8.15 -30.75
CA ARG A 114 -21.67 -6.93 -31.17
C ARG A 114 -20.25 -6.83 -30.63
N GLU A 115 -19.98 -7.40 -29.47
CA GLU A 115 -18.71 -7.23 -28.74
C GLU A 115 -17.66 -8.32 -29.08
N VAL A 116 -17.92 -9.16 -30.08
CA VAL A 116 -17.06 -10.30 -30.43
C VAL A 116 -16.73 -10.28 -31.93
N ASP A 117 -15.46 -10.51 -32.26
CA ASP A 117 -15.02 -10.70 -33.64
C ASP A 117 -15.65 -11.97 -34.27
N GLY A 118 -16.01 -11.90 -35.54
CA GLY A 118 -16.69 -12.99 -36.23
C GLY A 118 -15.91 -14.30 -36.32
N GLN A 119 -14.58 -14.25 -36.48
CA GLN A 119 -13.75 -15.46 -36.49
C GLN A 119 -13.60 -16.05 -35.09
N THR A 120 -13.49 -15.19 -34.09
CA THR A 120 -13.46 -15.61 -32.68
C THR A 120 -14.76 -16.29 -32.27
N LEU A 121 -15.90 -15.71 -32.64
CA LEU A 121 -17.21 -16.31 -32.39
C LEU A 121 -17.31 -17.69 -33.05
N ARG A 122 -16.85 -17.84 -34.29
CA ARG A 122 -16.81 -19.14 -34.97
C ARG A 122 -15.97 -20.15 -34.21
N LYS A 123 -14.75 -19.80 -33.77
CA LYS A 123 -13.88 -20.68 -32.99
C LYS A 123 -14.53 -21.12 -31.67
N LEU A 124 -15.19 -20.21 -30.96
CA LEU A 124 -15.89 -20.54 -29.71
C LEU A 124 -17.09 -21.47 -29.95
N VAL A 125 -17.83 -21.24 -31.03
CA VAL A 125 -18.94 -22.12 -31.43
C VAL A 125 -18.42 -23.47 -31.94
N ASP A 126 -17.26 -23.53 -32.60
CA ASP A 126 -16.60 -24.80 -32.94
C ASP A 126 -16.21 -25.57 -31.68
N TYR A 127 -15.59 -24.90 -30.70
CA TYR A 127 -15.27 -25.49 -29.40
C TYR A 127 -16.49 -26.10 -28.70
N ILE A 128 -17.66 -25.45 -28.72
CA ILE A 128 -18.89 -25.99 -28.13
C ILE A 128 -19.27 -27.35 -28.73
N TYR A 129 -18.94 -27.62 -29.99
CA TYR A 129 -19.26 -28.87 -30.69
C TYR A 129 -18.11 -29.88 -30.69
N THR A 130 -16.86 -29.44 -30.67
CA THR A 130 -15.67 -30.30 -30.77
C THR A 130 -14.98 -30.56 -29.44
N ALA A 131 -15.20 -29.71 -28.44
CA ALA A 131 -14.44 -29.60 -27.20
C ALA A 131 -12.92 -29.35 -27.41
N GLU A 132 -12.56 -28.77 -28.56
CA GLU A 132 -11.17 -28.47 -28.94
C GLU A 132 -11.02 -26.99 -29.26
N ILE A 133 -10.01 -26.34 -28.66
CA ILE A 133 -9.69 -24.94 -28.87
C ILE A 133 -8.17 -24.75 -28.95
N GLU A 134 -7.74 -24.01 -29.96
CA GLU A 134 -6.33 -23.65 -30.15
C GLU A 134 -6.10 -22.19 -29.72
N VAL A 135 -5.27 -22.01 -28.68
CA VAL A 135 -4.88 -20.70 -28.17
C VAL A 135 -3.48 -20.36 -28.67
N THR A 136 -3.34 -19.19 -29.31
CA THR A 136 -2.09 -18.69 -29.89
C THR A 136 -1.87 -17.23 -29.49
N GLU A 137 -0.64 -16.72 -29.65
CA GLU A 137 -0.30 -15.31 -29.35
C GLU A 137 -1.18 -14.33 -30.14
N ASP A 138 -1.48 -14.64 -31.41
CA ASP A 138 -2.30 -13.80 -32.29
C ASP A 138 -3.78 -13.76 -31.90
N ASN A 139 -4.28 -14.79 -31.18
CA ASN A 139 -5.71 -14.96 -30.94
C ASN A 139 -6.13 -14.74 -29.48
N VAL A 140 -5.22 -14.88 -28.52
CA VAL A 140 -5.56 -14.89 -27.09
C VAL A 140 -6.20 -13.58 -26.62
N GLN A 141 -5.77 -12.43 -27.19
CA GLN A 141 -6.28 -11.11 -26.82
C GLN A 141 -7.75 -10.89 -27.23
N VAL A 142 -8.21 -11.49 -28.32
CA VAL A 142 -9.61 -11.42 -28.76
C VAL A 142 -10.44 -12.59 -28.22
N LEU A 143 -9.80 -13.74 -27.97
CA LEU A 143 -10.45 -14.96 -27.53
C LEU A 143 -10.87 -14.91 -26.06
N LEU A 144 -9.99 -14.41 -25.16
CA LEU A 144 -10.27 -14.36 -23.73
C LEU A 144 -11.48 -13.47 -23.37
N PRO A 145 -11.62 -12.24 -23.91
CA PRO A 145 -12.78 -11.39 -23.62
C PRO A 145 -14.07 -12.01 -24.15
N ALA A 146 -14.03 -12.60 -25.35
CA ALA A 146 -15.17 -13.28 -25.94
C ALA A 146 -15.60 -14.52 -25.14
N ALA A 147 -14.65 -15.33 -24.66
CA ALA A 147 -14.92 -16.46 -23.79
C ALA A 147 -15.52 -16.04 -22.44
N SER A 148 -15.05 -14.91 -21.89
CA SER A 148 -15.60 -14.33 -20.65
C SER A 148 -17.05 -13.85 -20.85
N LEU A 149 -17.31 -13.11 -21.93
CA LEU A 149 -18.66 -12.62 -22.29
C LEU A 149 -19.64 -13.78 -22.49
N LEU A 150 -19.24 -14.80 -23.26
CA LEU A 150 -20.06 -15.98 -23.51
C LEU A 150 -20.03 -17.00 -22.36
N GLN A 151 -19.36 -16.68 -21.26
CA GLN A 151 -19.26 -17.49 -20.04
C GLN A 151 -18.73 -18.92 -20.27
N LEU A 152 -17.79 -19.08 -21.19
CA LEU A 152 -17.08 -20.34 -21.47
C LEU A 152 -15.84 -20.43 -20.58
N MET A 153 -16.04 -20.88 -19.33
CA MET A 153 -15.01 -20.84 -18.28
C MET A 153 -13.79 -21.71 -18.58
N ASP A 154 -13.97 -22.86 -19.23
CA ASP A 154 -12.86 -23.74 -19.62
C ASP A 154 -11.93 -23.08 -20.64
N VAL A 155 -12.50 -22.39 -21.64
CA VAL A 155 -11.72 -21.63 -22.63
C VAL A 155 -11.00 -20.45 -21.98
N ARG A 156 -11.70 -19.74 -21.07
CA ARG A 156 -11.11 -18.66 -20.28
C ARG A 156 -9.91 -19.15 -19.47
N GLN A 157 -10.03 -20.30 -18.82
CA GLN A 157 -8.97 -20.91 -18.02
C GLN A 157 -7.75 -21.25 -18.89
N VAL A 158 -7.95 -21.90 -20.03
CA VAL A 158 -6.86 -22.23 -20.97
C VAL A 158 -6.17 -20.95 -21.49
N CYS A 159 -6.92 -19.89 -21.78
CA CYS A 159 -6.34 -18.61 -22.16
C CYS A 159 -5.50 -17.98 -21.03
N CYS A 160 -5.95 -18.07 -19.78
CA CYS A 160 -5.20 -17.58 -18.63
C CYS A 160 -3.91 -18.39 -18.41
N GLU A 161 -3.98 -19.72 -18.53
CA GLU A 161 -2.81 -20.60 -18.41
C GLU A 161 -1.79 -20.34 -19.53
N PHE A 162 -2.26 -20.10 -20.76
CA PHE A 162 -1.40 -19.70 -21.87
C PHE A 162 -0.67 -18.38 -21.56
N LEU A 163 -1.40 -17.32 -21.15
CA LEU A 163 -0.80 -16.03 -20.80
C LEU A 163 0.17 -16.14 -19.62
N GLN A 164 -0.14 -16.98 -18.64
CA GLN A 164 0.74 -17.26 -17.50
C GLN A 164 2.06 -17.92 -17.96
N SER A 165 2.01 -18.83 -18.93
CA SER A 165 3.19 -19.48 -19.49
C SER A 165 4.09 -18.55 -20.32
N GLN A 166 3.54 -17.42 -20.77
CA GLN A 166 4.22 -16.41 -21.61
C GLN A 166 4.67 -15.16 -20.83
N LEU A 167 4.63 -15.19 -19.49
CA LEU A 167 5.10 -14.08 -18.66
C LEU A 167 6.59 -13.82 -18.87
N HIS A 168 6.91 -12.59 -19.27
CA HIS A 168 8.25 -12.09 -19.52
C HIS A 168 8.39 -10.66 -18.97
N PRO A 169 9.58 -10.19 -18.55
CA PRO A 169 9.73 -8.84 -17.99
C PRO A 169 9.23 -7.72 -18.92
N THR A 170 9.26 -7.93 -20.23
CA THR A 170 8.83 -6.94 -21.24
C THR A 170 7.32 -6.92 -21.52
N ASN A 171 6.56 -7.93 -21.10
CA ASN A 171 5.12 -8.04 -21.39
C ASN A 171 4.24 -8.22 -20.14
N CYS A 172 4.84 -8.41 -18.97
CA CYS A 172 4.12 -8.74 -17.74
C CYS A 172 3.17 -7.63 -17.28
N LEU A 173 3.49 -6.36 -17.58
CA LEU A 173 2.64 -5.21 -17.25
C LEU A 173 1.43 -5.15 -18.18
N GLY A 174 1.63 -5.41 -19.48
CA GLY A 174 0.55 -5.56 -20.45
C GLY A 174 -0.39 -6.70 -20.09
N ILE A 175 0.15 -7.89 -19.75
CA ILE A 175 -0.64 -9.05 -19.31
C ILE A 175 -1.41 -8.74 -18.03
N ARG A 176 -0.79 -8.03 -17.07
CA ARG A 176 -1.44 -7.60 -15.83
C ARG A 176 -2.61 -6.65 -16.11
N ALA A 177 -2.40 -5.61 -16.92
CA ALA A 177 -3.46 -4.64 -17.27
C ALA A 177 -4.61 -5.33 -18.02
N PHE A 178 -4.28 -6.27 -18.90
CA PHE A 178 -5.26 -7.09 -19.61
C PHE A 178 -6.06 -8.00 -18.66
N ALA A 179 -5.40 -8.61 -17.66
CA ALA A 179 -6.05 -9.43 -16.65
C ALA A 179 -7.01 -8.62 -15.76
N ASP A 180 -6.63 -7.39 -15.40
CA ASP A 180 -7.47 -6.47 -14.62
C ASP A 180 -8.74 -6.09 -15.39
N LEU A 181 -8.57 -5.68 -16.66
CA LEU A 181 -9.68 -5.30 -17.55
C LEU A 181 -10.74 -6.41 -17.70
N HIS A 182 -10.31 -7.66 -17.70
CA HIS A 182 -11.20 -8.82 -17.87
C HIS A 182 -11.50 -9.56 -16.56
N THR A 183 -11.18 -8.97 -15.40
CA THR A 183 -11.46 -9.52 -14.06
C THR A 183 -10.89 -10.93 -13.85
N CYS A 184 -9.75 -11.23 -14.47
CA CYS A 184 -9.01 -12.47 -14.32
C CYS A 184 -8.08 -12.39 -13.10
N THR A 185 -8.65 -12.53 -11.90
CA THR A 185 -7.94 -12.32 -10.62
C THR A 185 -6.70 -13.21 -10.46
N GLN A 186 -6.78 -14.50 -10.81
CA GLN A 186 -5.63 -15.40 -10.70
C GLN A 186 -4.46 -15.01 -11.60
N LEU A 187 -4.76 -14.64 -12.86
CA LEU A 187 -3.74 -14.18 -13.80
C LEU A 187 -3.17 -12.82 -13.37
N LEU A 188 -4.03 -11.95 -12.85
CA LEU A 188 -3.64 -10.64 -12.32
C LEU A 188 -2.65 -10.79 -11.17
N ASP A 189 -2.98 -11.61 -10.16
CA ASP A 189 -2.12 -11.86 -8.99
C ASP A 189 -0.79 -12.47 -9.41
N GLN A 190 -0.79 -13.39 -10.38
CA GLN A 190 0.42 -14.03 -10.86
C GLN A 190 1.31 -13.08 -11.68
N ALA A 191 0.72 -12.28 -12.56
CA ALA A 191 1.45 -11.27 -13.33
C ALA A 191 2.00 -10.17 -12.42
N HIS A 192 1.25 -9.80 -11.37
CA HIS A 192 1.69 -8.87 -10.33
C HIS A 192 2.89 -9.42 -9.56
N ALA A 193 2.81 -10.65 -9.06
CA ALA A 193 3.90 -11.31 -8.34
C ALA A 193 5.15 -11.48 -9.23
N TYR A 194 4.97 -11.76 -10.52
CA TYR A 194 6.08 -11.85 -11.47
C TYR A 194 6.76 -10.49 -11.67
N ALA A 195 5.98 -9.42 -11.85
CA ALA A 195 6.50 -8.06 -11.99
C ALA A 195 7.27 -7.60 -10.74
N GLU A 196 6.82 -7.99 -9.54
CA GLU A 196 7.53 -7.72 -8.29
C GLU A 196 8.88 -8.45 -8.21
N GLN A 197 8.93 -9.73 -8.61
CA GLN A 197 10.13 -10.57 -8.55
C GLN A 197 11.20 -10.15 -9.57
N HIS A 198 10.78 -9.64 -10.72
CA HIS A 198 11.64 -9.23 -11.84
C HIS A 198 11.69 -7.70 -12.03
N PHE A 199 11.34 -6.94 -10.99
CA PHE A 199 11.17 -5.49 -11.06
C PHE A 199 12.34 -4.75 -11.71
N SER A 200 13.58 -5.17 -11.44
CA SER A 200 14.79 -4.54 -12.02
C SER A 200 14.87 -4.59 -13.54
N GLU A 201 14.25 -5.58 -14.18
CA GLU A 201 14.20 -5.75 -15.63
C GLU A 201 12.94 -5.09 -16.21
N VAL A 202 11.80 -5.23 -15.53
CA VAL A 202 10.51 -4.65 -15.93
C VAL A 202 10.59 -3.13 -16.08
N VAL A 203 11.29 -2.49 -15.16
CA VAL A 203 11.46 -1.03 -15.11
C VAL A 203 12.28 -0.47 -16.29
N GLN A 204 13.08 -1.31 -16.95
CA GLN A 204 13.81 -0.91 -18.16
C GLN A 204 12.98 -1.08 -19.45
N GLY A 205 11.79 -1.67 -19.35
CA GLY A 205 10.91 -1.95 -20.48
C GLY A 205 10.03 -0.76 -20.89
N GLU A 206 9.70 -0.67 -22.17
CA GLU A 206 8.84 0.39 -22.72
C GLU A 206 7.42 0.38 -22.14
N GLU A 207 6.89 -0.79 -21.76
CA GLU A 207 5.57 -0.90 -21.11
C GLU A 207 5.50 -0.16 -19.76
N PHE A 208 6.63 -0.04 -19.04
CA PHE A 208 6.69 0.69 -17.78
C PHE A 208 6.52 2.20 -17.98
N LEU A 209 7.07 2.75 -19.08
CA LEU A 209 6.94 4.16 -19.44
C LEU A 209 5.51 4.56 -19.83
N GLY A 210 4.68 3.58 -20.21
CA GLY A 210 3.28 3.80 -20.57
C GLY A 210 2.28 3.69 -19.41
N LEU A 211 2.74 3.37 -18.20
CA LEU A 211 1.86 3.25 -17.03
C LEU A 211 1.37 4.61 -16.53
N SER A 212 0.20 4.66 -15.89
CA SER A 212 -0.22 5.86 -15.15
C SER A 212 0.50 5.99 -13.80
N LEU A 213 0.63 7.21 -13.29
CA LEU A 213 1.21 7.49 -11.98
C LEU A 213 0.60 6.62 -10.86
N GLN A 214 -0.72 6.39 -10.89
CA GLN A 214 -1.41 5.55 -9.91
C GLN A 214 -0.99 4.07 -9.99
N GLN A 215 -0.78 3.54 -11.20
CA GLN A 215 -0.31 2.16 -11.41
C GLN A 215 1.15 1.99 -10.99
N VAL A 216 1.99 3.00 -11.26
CA VAL A 216 3.39 3.05 -10.80
C VAL A 216 3.45 3.12 -9.27
N CYS A 217 2.63 3.95 -8.63
CA CYS A 217 2.52 3.99 -7.17
C CYS A 217 2.09 2.63 -6.60
N SER A 218 1.12 1.95 -7.23
CA SER A 218 0.68 0.61 -6.80
C SER A 218 1.79 -0.45 -6.94
N LEU A 219 2.64 -0.35 -7.96
CA LEU A 219 3.80 -1.24 -8.17
C LEU A 219 4.90 -1.00 -7.12
N ILE A 220 5.17 0.28 -6.82
CA ILE A 220 6.25 0.69 -5.93
C ILE A 220 5.85 0.54 -4.44
N SER A 221 4.56 0.58 -4.13
CA SER A 221 4.05 0.47 -2.75
C SER A 221 4.05 -0.98 -2.20
N CYS A 222 4.57 -1.97 -2.94
CA CYS A 222 4.50 -3.36 -2.51
C CYS A 222 5.75 -3.83 -1.75
N ASP A 223 5.53 -4.40 -0.57
CA ASP A 223 6.56 -4.79 0.42
C ASP A 223 7.46 -5.99 0.00
N LYS A 224 7.32 -6.51 -1.23
CA LYS A 224 8.02 -7.71 -1.73
C LYS A 224 9.01 -7.44 -2.86
N LEU A 225 9.26 -6.17 -3.20
CA LEU A 225 10.16 -5.79 -4.28
C LEU A 225 11.58 -6.37 -4.05
N THR A 226 12.01 -7.28 -4.92
CA THR A 226 13.34 -7.90 -4.91
C THR A 226 14.38 -6.99 -5.53
N VAL A 227 14.57 -5.79 -4.96
CA VAL A 227 15.56 -4.84 -5.48
C VAL A 227 16.80 -4.85 -4.59
N SER A 228 17.97 -5.03 -5.20
CA SER A 228 19.26 -5.05 -4.49
C SER A 228 19.69 -3.67 -3.97
N THR A 229 19.03 -2.59 -4.42
CA THR A 229 19.28 -1.21 -3.97
C THR A 229 18.07 -0.30 -4.21
N GLU A 230 17.64 0.44 -3.19
CA GLU A 230 16.57 1.46 -3.22
C GLU A 230 16.83 2.58 -4.26
N GLU A 231 18.10 2.79 -4.62
CA GLU A 231 18.59 3.78 -5.60
C GLU A 231 18.06 3.52 -7.03
N LYS A 232 17.86 2.24 -7.43
CA LYS A 232 17.41 1.86 -8.77
C LYS A 232 15.89 2.02 -8.96
N VAL A 233 15.12 1.88 -7.88
CA VAL A 233 13.67 2.20 -7.85
C VAL A 233 13.48 3.71 -7.97
N SER A 234 14.34 4.47 -7.29
CA SER A 234 14.32 5.94 -7.30
C SER A 234 14.71 6.53 -8.66
N SER A 235 15.78 6.05 -9.31
CA SER A 235 16.23 6.55 -10.62
C SER A 235 15.18 6.37 -11.71
N SER A 236 14.45 5.26 -11.64
CA SER A 236 13.51 4.89 -12.68
C SER A 236 12.15 5.57 -12.54
N THR A 237 11.78 5.92 -11.30
CA THR A 237 10.64 6.80 -11.03
C THR A 237 10.93 8.23 -11.49
N THR A 238 12.17 8.69 -11.36
CA THR A 238 12.59 10.01 -11.89
C THR A 238 12.64 10.03 -13.42
N ASP A 239 13.09 8.96 -14.07
CA ASP A 239 13.08 8.87 -15.54
C ASP A 239 11.64 8.82 -16.09
N PHE A 240 10.73 8.12 -15.42
CA PHE A 240 9.29 8.13 -15.74
C PHE A 240 8.68 9.55 -15.62
N LEU A 241 8.93 10.26 -14.52
CA LEU A 241 8.44 11.62 -14.29
C LEU A 241 9.03 12.65 -15.28
N LEU A 242 10.29 12.47 -15.70
CA LEU A 242 10.92 13.32 -16.72
C LEU A 242 10.33 13.07 -18.12
N THR A 243 9.85 11.86 -18.39
CA THR A 243 9.24 11.49 -19.67
C THR A 243 7.80 12.00 -19.77
N ASP A 244 7.02 11.94 -18.69
CA ASP A 244 5.63 12.44 -18.62
C ASP A 244 5.55 13.99 -18.69
N GLN A 245 6.60 14.69 -18.21
CA GLN A 245 6.72 16.16 -18.34
C GLN A 245 6.92 16.65 -19.78
N GLN A 246 7.26 15.79 -20.74
CA GLN A 246 7.35 16.19 -22.15
C GLN A 246 6.01 16.11 -22.90
N GLN A 247 4.94 15.58 -22.28
CA GLN A 247 3.68 15.32 -22.97
C GLN A 247 2.48 16.15 -22.49
N THR A 248 2.61 16.92 -21.41
CA THR A 248 1.50 17.74 -20.89
C THR A 248 1.73 19.24 -21.10
N ASP A 249 0.93 19.79 -22.01
CA ASP A 249 0.94 21.19 -22.43
C ASP A 249 0.65 22.15 -21.25
N MET A 250 1.57 23.08 -21.05
CA MET A 250 1.62 24.04 -19.95
C MET A 250 0.63 25.19 -20.18
N SER A 251 -0.66 25.00 -19.83
CA SER A 251 -1.59 26.13 -19.73
C SER A 251 -2.89 25.85 -18.94
N SER A 252 -2.82 25.60 -17.63
CA SER A 252 -3.91 26.05 -16.75
C SER A 252 -3.47 26.30 -15.30
N PRO A 253 -3.71 27.49 -14.72
CA PRO A 253 -3.35 27.82 -13.33
C PRO A 253 -4.26 27.15 -12.29
N THR A 254 -5.27 26.39 -12.71
CA THR A 254 -6.26 25.76 -11.81
C THR A 254 -5.87 24.33 -11.43
N LEU A 255 -4.99 23.67 -12.19
CA LEU A 255 -4.46 22.35 -11.86
C LEU A 255 -3.34 22.43 -10.81
N ALA A 256 -2.49 23.46 -10.87
CA ALA A 256 -1.41 23.68 -9.90
C ALA A 256 -1.91 23.79 -8.45
N ALA A 257 -3.09 24.39 -8.24
CA ALA A 257 -3.73 24.48 -6.93
C ALA A 257 -4.36 23.15 -6.46
N LYS A 258 -4.83 22.29 -7.37
CA LYS A 258 -5.35 20.95 -7.06
C LYS A 258 -4.25 19.90 -6.88
N VAL A 259 -3.11 20.08 -7.54
CA VAL A 259 -1.91 19.26 -7.34
C VAL A 259 -1.35 19.48 -5.93
N SER A 260 -1.40 20.71 -5.40
CA SER A 260 -0.96 21.02 -4.03
C SER A 260 -1.77 20.33 -2.91
N SER A 261 -3.00 19.87 -3.18
CA SER A 261 -3.83 19.13 -2.22
C SER A 261 -3.82 17.62 -2.42
N SER A 262 -3.20 17.15 -3.52
CA SER A 262 -3.10 15.72 -3.87
C SER A 262 -1.70 15.15 -3.55
N ASP A 263 -0.77 16.03 -3.14
CA ASP A 263 0.60 15.75 -2.73
C ASP A 263 0.69 15.13 -1.31
N GLU A 264 -0.36 14.40 -0.89
CA GLU A 264 -0.44 13.68 0.39
C GLU A 264 0.39 12.39 0.39
N PHE A 265 1.39 12.30 -0.50
CA PHE A 265 2.40 11.26 -0.52
C PHE A 265 3.54 11.63 0.44
N LEU A 266 3.50 11.04 1.64
CA LEU A 266 4.63 10.81 2.55
C LEU A 266 5.67 11.95 2.65
N ARG A 267 5.24 13.16 3.04
CA ARG A 267 6.18 14.19 3.50
C ARG A 267 6.75 13.81 4.86
N THR A 268 8.04 13.47 4.87
CA THR A 268 8.84 13.24 6.08
C THR A 268 9.30 14.58 6.61
N THR A 269 8.59 15.19 7.57
CA THR A 269 8.91 16.54 8.04
C THR A 269 9.05 16.58 9.56
N CYS A 270 10.07 17.30 10.04
CA CYS A 270 10.24 17.57 11.46
C CYS A 270 9.31 18.72 11.87
N VAL A 271 8.70 18.64 13.06
CA VAL A 271 7.71 19.63 13.49
C VAL A 271 8.05 20.13 14.89
N VAL A 272 8.01 21.45 15.09
CA VAL A 272 8.23 22.11 16.39
C VAL A 272 7.20 23.22 16.63
N SER A 273 6.96 23.57 17.89
CA SER A 273 6.04 24.66 18.27
C SER A 273 6.80 25.82 18.88
N MET A 274 6.55 27.04 18.41
CA MET A 274 7.16 28.28 18.91
C MET A 274 6.18 29.44 18.77
N GLY A 275 5.96 30.20 19.85
CA GLY A 275 5.15 31.42 19.81
C GLY A 275 3.70 31.21 19.33
N GLY A 276 3.07 30.08 19.69
CA GLY A 276 1.70 29.73 19.28
C GLY A 276 1.56 29.29 17.82
N ARG A 277 2.68 29.03 17.14
CA ARG A 277 2.75 28.52 15.77
C ARG A 277 3.44 27.18 15.72
N VAL A 278 3.06 26.36 14.75
CA VAL A 278 3.74 25.10 14.44
C VAL A 278 4.61 25.29 13.21
N PHE A 279 5.86 24.88 13.27
CA PHE A 279 6.80 24.95 12.15
C PHE A 279 7.09 23.54 11.64
N ALA A 280 6.85 23.31 10.37
CA ALA A 280 7.20 22.12 9.61
C ALA A 280 8.51 22.41 8.88
N VAL A 281 9.60 21.73 9.29
CA VAL A 281 10.98 22.08 8.93
C VAL A 281 11.57 21.01 8.01
N GLY A 282 11.90 21.39 6.78
CA GLY A 282 12.56 20.54 5.80
C GLY A 282 11.77 19.30 5.45
N GLY A 283 12.50 18.27 5.06
CA GLY A 283 11.96 16.93 4.87
C GLY A 283 12.29 16.28 3.54
N PHE A 284 11.42 15.37 3.13
CA PHE A 284 11.48 14.69 1.84
C PHE A 284 10.06 14.58 1.28
N ASN A 285 9.85 15.04 0.05
CA ASN A 285 8.55 15.05 -0.63
C ASN A 285 8.47 13.98 -1.72
N SER A 286 9.05 12.80 -1.49
CA SER A 286 9.22 11.71 -2.46
C SER A 286 10.17 11.98 -3.64
N SER A 287 10.47 13.24 -3.95
CA SER A 287 11.37 13.63 -5.04
C SER A 287 12.68 14.24 -4.54
N LEU A 288 12.60 15.25 -3.68
CA LEU A 288 13.74 16.05 -3.26
C LEU A 288 13.80 16.22 -1.75
N ARG A 289 15.03 16.35 -1.27
CA ARG A 289 15.28 16.84 0.09
C ARG A 289 14.91 18.31 0.13
N GLU A 290 14.04 18.66 1.06
CA GLU A 290 13.48 19.99 1.17
C GLU A 290 14.33 20.87 2.08
N ARG A 291 14.42 22.16 1.73
CA ARG A 291 14.94 23.22 2.59
C ARG A 291 13.84 24.17 3.07
N THR A 292 12.61 23.93 2.59
CA THR A 292 11.44 24.75 2.86
C THR A 292 11.00 24.57 4.30
N VAL A 293 10.41 25.63 4.84
CA VAL A 293 9.87 25.65 6.20
C VAL A 293 8.52 26.33 6.13
N ASP A 294 7.51 25.65 6.63
CA ASP A 294 6.14 26.16 6.66
C ASP A 294 5.72 26.37 8.11
N ALA A 295 5.02 27.47 8.37
CA ALA A 295 4.49 27.85 9.67
C ALA A 295 2.96 27.84 9.64
N TYR A 296 2.36 27.06 10.53
CA TYR A 296 0.94 27.00 10.79
C TYR A 296 0.57 27.95 11.93
N ASP A 297 -0.36 28.86 11.65
CA ASP A 297 -0.95 29.78 12.61
C ASP A 297 -2.27 29.18 13.12
N ALA A 298 -2.27 28.65 14.34
CA ALA A 298 -3.43 28.00 14.93
C ALA A 298 -4.63 28.94 15.15
N ALA A 299 -4.39 30.25 15.28
CA ALA A 299 -5.47 31.24 15.43
C ALA A 299 -6.16 31.55 14.09
N ARG A 300 -5.45 31.40 12.97
CA ARG A 300 -5.97 31.65 11.61
C ARG A 300 -6.30 30.38 10.83
N ASP A 301 -5.94 29.22 11.38
CA ASP A 301 -6.05 27.92 10.74
C ASP A 301 -5.42 27.90 9.34
N GLN A 302 -4.22 28.48 9.21
CA GLN A 302 -3.55 28.68 7.92
C GLN A 302 -2.07 28.36 7.99
N TRP A 303 -1.59 27.70 6.93
CA TRP A 303 -0.16 27.51 6.66
C TRP A 303 0.40 28.69 5.86
N SER A 304 1.66 29.03 6.15
CA SER A 304 2.40 30.08 5.45
C SER A 304 3.87 29.67 5.34
N THR A 305 4.50 29.90 4.19
CA THR A 305 5.92 29.61 4.03
C THR A 305 6.76 30.70 4.68
N VAL A 306 7.81 30.30 5.41
CA VAL A 306 8.79 31.20 6.02
C VAL A 306 10.13 31.09 5.30
N ALA A 307 11.16 31.82 5.78
CA ALA A 307 12.49 31.71 5.19
C ALA A 307 12.94 30.25 5.13
N SER A 308 13.49 29.86 3.98
CA SER A 308 14.05 28.52 3.79
C SER A 308 15.42 28.41 4.42
N MET A 309 15.75 27.20 4.90
CA MET A 309 17.11 26.85 5.28
C MET A 309 18.05 27.01 4.08
N GLN A 310 19.34 27.16 4.36
CA GLN A 310 20.39 27.21 3.36
C GLN A 310 20.66 25.82 2.80
N GLU A 311 20.74 24.80 3.66
CA GLU A 311 20.90 23.41 3.27
C GLU A 311 19.56 22.67 3.17
N ARG A 312 19.52 21.67 2.28
CA ARG A 312 18.40 20.71 2.21
C ARG A 312 18.57 19.69 3.32
N ARG A 313 17.49 19.37 4.05
CA ARG A 313 17.56 18.49 5.21
C ARG A 313 16.33 17.58 5.29
N SER A 314 16.51 16.28 5.08
CA SER A 314 15.60 15.25 5.62
C SER A 314 16.17 14.63 6.89
N THR A 315 15.33 13.96 7.66
CA THR A 315 15.72 13.18 8.86
C THR A 315 16.59 13.99 9.84
N LEU A 316 16.43 15.31 9.80
CA LEU A 316 16.98 16.24 10.78
C LEU A 316 16.21 16.11 12.10
N GLY A 317 16.84 16.57 13.17
CA GLY A 317 16.12 16.95 14.37
C GLY A 317 15.88 18.45 14.37
N ALA A 318 14.79 18.88 14.99
CA ALA A 318 14.52 20.29 15.22
C ALA A 318 14.06 20.50 16.66
N ALA A 319 14.42 21.64 17.23
CA ALA A 319 13.93 22.06 18.54
C ALA A 319 13.95 23.57 18.68
N VAL A 320 13.26 24.05 19.71
CA VAL A 320 13.17 25.48 20.03
C VAL A 320 13.95 25.73 21.31
N LEU A 321 14.92 26.63 21.24
CA LEU A 321 15.73 27.06 22.37
C LEU A 321 15.63 28.58 22.50
N GLY A 322 14.98 29.04 23.57
CA GLY A 322 14.55 30.43 23.68
C GLY A 322 13.50 30.78 22.61
N ASP A 323 13.74 31.85 21.85
CA ASP A 323 12.89 32.32 20.74
C ASP A 323 13.43 31.88 19.37
N LEU A 324 14.30 30.88 19.34
CA LEU A 324 15.03 30.46 18.14
C LEU A 324 14.72 29.00 17.79
N LEU A 325 14.51 28.75 16.49
CA LEU A 325 14.27 27.41 15.96
C LEU A 325 15.57 26.86 15.38
N TYR A 326 16.01 25.70 15.89
CA TYR A 326 17.22 25.03 15.45
C TYR A 326 16.90 23.85 14.54
N ALA A 327 17.61 23.74 13.42
CA ALA A 327 17.61 22.61 12.50
C ALA A 327 18.97 21.91 12.58
N VAL A 328 18.98 20.68 13.11
CA VAL A 328 20.20 19.97 13.52
C VAL A 328 20.42 18.75 12.64
N GLY A 329 21.58 18.72 11.96
CA GLY A 329 21.99 17.56 11.16
C GLY A 329 21.04 17.22 10.02
N GLY A 330 20.79 15.92 9.83
CA GLY A 330 19.98 15.38 8.75
C GLY A 330 20.81 14.91 7.55
N PHE A 331 20.13 14.75 6.42
CA PHE A 331 20.70 14.27 5.16
C PHE A 331 20.27 15.17 4.01
N ASN A 332 21.22 15.62 3.20
CA ASN A 332 20.96 16.56 2.10
C ASN A 332 20.69 15.90 0.74
N GLY A 333 20.71 14.58 0.68
CA GLY A 333 20.60 13.81 -0.57
C GLY A 333 21.92 13.15 -0.97
N SER A 334 23.05 13.63 -0.45
CA SER A 334 24.38 13.08 -0.75
C SER A 334 25.12 12.62 0.50
N ILE A 335 25.09 13.41 1.58
CA ILE A 335 25.83 13.11 2.81
C ILE A 335 25.00 13.41 4.06
N GLY A 336 25.33 12.70 5.15
CA GLY A 336 24.90 13.08 6.49
C GLY A 336 25.57 14.40 6.89
N LEU A 337 24.79 15.28 7.52
CA LEU A 337 25.20 16.62 7.93
C LEU A 337 25.59 16.66 9.41
N SER A 338 26.61 17.45 9.73
CA SER A 338 26.91 17.89 11.10
C SER A 338 26.56 19.37 11.32
N THR A 339 26.21 20.10 10.25
CA THR A 339 25.88 21.51 10.31
C THR A 339 24.55 21.73 11.02
N VAL A 340 24.45 22.88 11.68
CA VAL A 340 23.26 23.31 12.41
C VAL A 340 22.91 24.72 11.95
N GLU A 341 21.64 24.92 11.65
CA GLU A 341 21.10 26.21 11.27
C GLU A 341 20.09 26.66 12.32
N VAL A 342 20.04 27.96 12.56
CA VAL A 342 19.09 28.57 13.49
C VAL A 342 18.31 29.66 12.79
N LEU A 343 16.98 29.62 12.95
CA LEU A 343 16.05 30.63 12.46
C LEU A 343 15.74 31.61 13.58
N ASN A 344 16.08 32.87 13.35
CA ASN A 344 15.47 33.96 14.09
C ASN A 344 14.17 34.34 13.38
N TYR A 345 13.03 33.94 13.94
CA TYR A 345 11.73 34.18 13.32
C TYR A 345 11.35 35.67 13.26
N LYS A 346 11.89 36.51 14.15
CA LYS A 346 11.62 37.96 14.15
C LYS A 346 12.28 38.66 12.96
N THR A 347 13.48 38.22 12.58
CA THR A 347 14.18 38.72 11.40
C THR A 347 13.86 37.89 10.14
N ASN A 348 13.30 36.70 10.33
CA ASN A 348 13.05 35.70 9.28
C ASN A 348 14.33 35.33 8.52
N GLU A 349 15.42 35.12 9.26
CA GLU A 349 16.73 34.80 8.71
C GLU A 349 17.31 33.53 9.35
N TRP A 350 17.90 32.70 8.49
CA TRP A 350 18.66 31.52 8.89
C TRP A 350 20.15 31.83 8.95
N MET A 351 20.80 31.43 10.04
CA MET A 351 22.24 31.51 10.20
C MET A 351 22.82 30.18 10.65
N TYR A 352 24.05 29.90 10.24
CA TYR A 352 24.79 28.76 10.79
C TYR A 352 25.28 29.06 12.20
N VAL A 353 25.26 28.04 13.05
CA VAL A 353 25.97 28.00 14.33
C VAL A 353 27.06 26.92 14.27
N ALA A 354 27.80 26.74 15.36
CA ALA A 354 28.81 25.68 15.43
C ALA A 354 28.23 24.32 15.01
N SER A 355 29.00 23.60 14.20
CA SER A 355 28.65 22.27 13.73
C SER A 355 28.92 21.24 14.82
N MET A 356 28.13 20.18 14.84
CA MET A 356 28.38 19.00 15.67
C MET A 356 29.73 18.38 15.33
N ASN A 357 30.33 17.69 16.30
CA ASN A 357 31.58 16.95 16.13
C ASN A 357 31.37 15.71 15.24
N THR A 358 30.18 15.09 15.31
CA THR A 358 29.78 13.95 14.46
C THR A 358 28.61 14.32 13.55
N ARG A 359 28.61 13.78 12.32
CA ARG A 359 27.48 13.89 11.39
C ARG A 359 26.33 13.02 11.89
N ARG A 360 25.09 13.51 11.85
CA ARG A 360 23.95 12.78 12.39
C ARG A 360 22.73 12.94 11.49
N SER A 361 22.33 11.86 10.83
CA SER A 361 21.02 11.72 10.18
C SER A 361 20.08 10.89 11.07
N SER A 362 18.78 11.06 10.93
CA SER A 362 17.77 10.45 11.82
C SER A 362 18.07 10.71 13.30
N VAL A 363 18.51 11.94 13.59
CA VAL A 363 18.95 12.40 14.91
C VAL A 363 17.75 12.83 15.75
N GLY A 364 17.71 12.40 17.00
CA GLY A 364 16.75 12.90 17.97
C GLY A 364 17.29 14.16 18.64
N VAL A 365 16.44 15.17 18.85
CA VAL A 365 16.86 16.45 19.43
C VAL A 365 15.91 16.87 20.54
N GLY A 366 16.48 17.38 21.64
CA GLY A 366 15.72 17.93 22.76
C GLY A 366 16.44 19.09 23.42
N VAL A 367 15.70 19.88 24.19
CA VAL A 367 16.22 21.04 24.92
C VAL A 367 15.97 20.87 26.40
N VAL A 368 17.05 20.94 27.19
CA VAL A 368 17.01 20.84 28.66
C VAL A 368 17.92 21.91 29.24
N ASP A 369 17.46 22.61 30.27
CA ASP A 369 18.22 23.63 31.01
C ASP A 369 18.94 24.66 30.12
N GLY A 370 18.28 25.10 29.05
CA GLY A 370 18.81 26.11 28.13
C GLY A 370 19.89 25.60 27.17
N LYS A 371 20.07 24.27 27.08
CA LYS A 371 21.01 23.62 26.18
C LYS A 371 20.29 22.70 25.21
N LEU A 372 20.88 22.54 24.02
CA LEU A 372 20.35 21.71 22.96
C LEU A 372 21.13 20.40 22.90
N TYR A 373 20.44 19.27 22.78
CA TYR A 373 21.07 17.95 22.77
C TYR A 373 20.77 17.21 21.47
N ALA A 374 21.81 16.69 20.83
CA ALA A 374 21.73 15.83 19.66
C ALA A 374 22.00 14.37 20.08
N VAL A 375 20.97 13.54 20.03
CA VAL A 375 20.94 12.20 20.61
C VAL A 375 20.94 11.14 19.51
N GLY A 376 22.00 10.34 19.46
CA GLY A 376 22.11 9.22 18.53
C GLY A 376 22.14 9.64 17.06
N GLY A 377 21.42 8.89 16.22
CA GLY A 377 21.38 9.05 14.78
C GLY A 377 22.31 8.06 14.03
N TYR A 378 22.52 8.33 12.75
CA TYR A 378 23.34 7.55 11.84
C TYR A 378 24.38 8.45 11.19
N ASP A 379 25.65 8.02 11.24
CA ASP A 379 26.79 8.85 10.86
C ASP A 379 27.07 8.89 9.36
N GLY A 380 26.60 7.89 8.62
CA GLY A 380 26.85 7.68 7.19
C GLY A 380 28.29 7.33 6.84
N ALA A 381 29.27 7.87 7.56
CA ALA A 381 30.70 7.71 7.29
C ALA A 381 31.22 6.31 7.66
N SER A 382 30.97 5.85 8.88
CA SER A 382 31.32 4.49 9.32
C SER A 382 30.17 3.49 9.13
N ARG A 383 29.03 3.97 8.61
CA ARG A 383 27.79 3.21 8.46
C ARG A 383 27.29 2.64 9.79
N GLN A 384 27.39 3.43 10.86
CA GLN A 384 27.00 3.01 12.20
C GLN A 384 25.87 3.87 12.77
N CYS A 385 24.96 3.20 13.48
CA CYS A 385 24.08 3.88 14.42
C CYS A 385 24.90 4.36 15.62
N LEU A 386 24.59 5.54 16.14
CA LEU A 386 25.34 6.19 17.20
C LEU A 386 24.68 5.98 18.56
N SER A 387 25.50 5.74 19.59
CA SER A 387 25.12 5.86 21.01
C SER A 387 25.54 7.22 21.58
N THR A 388 26.43 7.94 20.89
CA THR A 388 26.99 9.21 21.36
C THR A 388 25.93 10.30 21.38
N VAL A 389 26.09 11.22 22.31
CA VAL A 389 25.21 12.37 22.51
C VAL A 389 26.08 13.61 22.61
N GLU A 390 25.64 14.68 21.95
CA GLU A 390 26.33 15.97 22.00
C GLU A 390 25.41 17.03 22.58
N GLU A 391 25.95 17.86 23.45
CA GLU A 391 25.32 19.02 24.06
C GLU A 391 25.87 20.29 23.41
N TYR A 392 25.00 21.21 23.03
CA TYR A 392 25.32 22.53 22.52
C TYR A 392 25.09 23.59 23.57
N ASP A 393 26.14 24.35 23.85
CA ASP A 393 26.07 25.57 24.64
C ASP A 393 25.90 26.78 23.69
N PRO A 394 24.74 27.45 23.68
CA PRO A 394 24.50 28.60 22.82
C PRO A 394 25.32 29.84 23.21
N VAL A 395 25.86 29.91 24.44
CA VAL A 395 26.70 31.02 24.90
C VAL A 395 28.12 30.88 24.38
N ALA A 396 28.65 29.66 24.43
CA ALA A 396 29.99 29.36 23.93
C ALA A 396 30.02 29.09 22.41
N ASP A 397 28.86 28.88 21.79
CA ASP A 397 28.70 28.37 20.42
C ASP A 397 29.58 27.12 20.19
N GLN A 398 29.38 26.10 21.04
CA GLN A 398 30.20 24.90 21.00
C GLN A 398 29.39 23.64 21.32
N TRP A 399 29.70 22.56 20.60
CA TRP A 399 29.21 21.21 20.89
C TRP A 399 30.25 20.40 21.68
N CYS A 400 29.80 19.73 22.74
CA CYS A 400 30.61 18.83 23.55
C CYS A 400 29.93 17.47 23.72
N TYR A 401 30.71 16.40 23.78
CA TYR A 401 30.16 15.08 24.09
C TYR A 401 29.73 14.99 25.55
N VAL A 402 28.57 14.38 25.77
CA VAL A 402 28.08 13.98 27.10
C VAL A 402 28.07 12.45 27.19
N ALA A 403 27.56 11.88 28.29
CA ALA A 403 27.50 10.43 28.43
C ALA A 403 26.75 9.77 27.26
N ASP A 404 27.32 8.67 26.78
CA ASP A 404 26.73 7.86 25.73
C ASP A 404 25.53 7.06 26.26
N MET A 405 24.56 6.83 25.39
CA MET A 405 23.51 5.83 25.64
C MET A 405 24.14 4.43 25.74
N SER A 406 23.52 3.55 26.53
CA SER A 406 23.91 2.15 26.62
C SER A 406 23.68 1.40 25.30
N THR A 407 22.77 1.90 24.47
CA THR A 407 22.41 1.31 23.19
C THR A 407 22.46 2.33 22.05
N ARG A 408 22.93 1.89 20.88
CA ARG A 408 22.95 2.72 19.67
C ARG A 408 21.53 2.88 19.12
N ARG A 409 21.17 4.10 18.71
CA ARG A 409 19.83 4.40 18.23
C ARG A 409 19.85 5.40 17.08
N SER A 410 19.41 4.97 15.91
CA SER A 410 19.00 5.83 14.80
C SER A 410 17.47 5.90 14.75
N GLY A 411 16.91 7.08 14.47
CA GLY A 411 15.46 7.28 14.41
C GLY A 411 14.77 7.09 15.77
N ALA A 412 15.47 7.35 16.88
CA ALA A 412 14.83 7.39 18.19
C ALA A 412 13.93 8.61 18.29
N GLY A 413 12.75 8.42 18.87
CA GLY A 413 11.91 9.52 19.29
C GLY A 413 12.49 10.15 20.56
N VAL A 414 12.82 11.44 20.53
CA VAL A 414 13.37 12.16 21.68
C VAL A 414 12.34 13.14 22.23
N GLY A 415 12.08 13.06 23.53
CA GLY A 415 11.20 13.99 24.23
C GLY A 415 11.78 14.43 25.56
N VAL A 416 11.30 15.57 26.04
CA VAL A 416 11.74 16.17 27.31
C VAL A 416 10.61 16.07 28.31
N LEU A 417 10.86 15.47 29.46
CA LEU A 417 9.90 15.36 30.54
C LEU A 417 10.60 15.61 31.89
N SER A 418 10.06 16.54 32.68
CA SER A 418 10.59 16.87 34.02
C SER A 418 12.10 17.16 34.03
N GLY A 419 12.59 17.93 33.05
CA GLY A 419 14.00 18.32 32.96
C GLY A 419 14.96 17.20 32.54
N GLN A 420 14.45 16.09 32.00
CA GLN A 420 15.25 14.96 31.54
C GLN A 420 14.95 14.65 30.06
N LEU A 421 15.95 14.15 29.33
CA LEU A 421 15.76 13.67 27.96
C LEU A 421 15.40 12.19 27.96
N TYR A 422 14.39 11.83 27.19
CA TYR A 422 13.99 10.45 26.97
C TYR A 422 14.27 10.08 25.52
N ALA A 423 15.04 9.02 25.30
CA ALA A 423 15.31 8.43 23.99
C ALA A 423 14.48 7.14 23.86
N ALA A 424 13.36 7.21 23.14
CA ALA A 424 12.43 6.11 22.97
C ALA A 424 12.64 5.39 21.63
N GLY A 425 12.87 4.07 21.69
CA GLY A 425 12.96 3.22 20.51
C GLY A 425 14.17 3.51 19.62
N GLY A 426 13.94 3.61 18.31
CA GLY A 426 14.97 3.65 17.27
C GLY A 426 15.45 2.25 16.88
N HIS A 427 16.52 2.18 16.09
CA HIS A 427 17.17 0.93 15.69
C HIS A 427 18.70 1.03 15.77
N ASP A 428 19.38 -0.12 15.88
CA ASP A 428 20.85 -0.23 15.88
C ASP A 428 21.41 -0.78 14.56
N GLY A 429 20.59 -0.76 13.51
CA GLY A 429 20.82 -1.46 12.24
C GLY A 429 19.91 -2.69 12.16
N PRO A 430 20.24 -3.82 12.81
CA PRO A 430 19.46 -5.05 12.71
C PRO A 430 18.08 -5.04 13.38
N LEU A 431 17.91 -4.35 14.51
CA LEU A 431 16.71 -4.49 15.35
C LEU A 431 16.05 -3.14 15.67
N VAL A 432 14.72 -3.09 15.54
CA VAL A 432 13.89 -1.98 16.05
C VAL A 432 13.63 -2.18 17.54
N ARG A 433 13.71 -1.10 18.32
CA ARG A 433 13.70 -1.15 19.78
C ARG A 433 12.40 -0.71 20.41
N LYS A 434 12.07 -1.38 21.50
CA LYS A 434 11.06 -0.94 22.48
C LYS A 434 11.68 -0.27 23.71
N SER A 435 12.99 -0.46 23.93
CA SER A 435 13.66 0.09 25.11
C SER A 435 13.74 1.60 25.06
N VAL A 436 13.72 2.20 26.26
CA VAL A 436 13.75 3.65 26.45
C VAL A 436 14.83 3.96 27.48
N GLU A 437 15.63 4.97 27.18
CA GLU A 437 16.67 5.47 28.08
C GLU A 437 16.33 6.90 28.47
N VAL A 438 16.61 7.26 29.72
CA VAL A 438 16.46 8.62 30.24
C VAL A 438 17.82 9.17 30.66
N TYR A 439 18.13 10.37 30.22
CA TYR A 439 19.33 11.11 30.55
C TYR A 439 19.03 12.11 31.66
N ASP A 440 19.85 12.04 32.70
CA ASP A 440 19.90 13.06 33.74
C ASP A 440 21.12 13.98 33.48
N PRO A 441 20.90 15.26 33.12
CA PRO A 441 21.98 16.21 32.88
C PRO A 441 22.77 16.55 34.15
N THR A 442 22.17 16.37 35.34
CA THR A 442 22.82 16.71 36.61
C THR A 442 23.89 15.68 36.98
N THR A 443 23.65 14.41 36.66
CA THR A 443 24.60 13.31 36.90
C THR A 443 25.40 12.94 35.65
N ASN A 444 25.07 13.52 34.50
CA ASN A 444 25.59 13.16 33.19
C ASN A 444 25.56 11.65 32.96
N SER A 445 24.38 11.04 33.10
CA SER A 445 24.24 9.59 32.99
C SER A 445 22.90 9.19 32.38
N TRP A 446 22.93 8.13 31.59
CA TRP A 446 21.74 7.45 31.09
C TRP A 446 21.35 6.28 32.00
N ARG A 447 20.05 6.06 32.15
CA ARG A 447 19.50 4.83 32.75
C ARG A 447 18.32 4.32 31.93
N LEU A 448 18.11 3.01 31.98
CA LEU A 448 16.92 2.39 31.39
C LEU A 448 15.67 2.71 32.22
N VAL A 449 14.55 2.86 31.53
CA VAL A 449 13.20 2.84 32.10
C VAL A 449 12.42 1.68 31.48
N CYS A 450 11.19 1.46 31.93
CA CYS A 450 10.34 0.41 31.37
C CYS A 450 10.24 0.50 29.84
N ASP A 451 10.27 -0.66 29.18
CA ASP A 451 10.11 -0.78 27.73
C ASP A 451 8.70 -0.32 27.28
N MET A 452 8.62 0.28 26.09
CA MET A 452 7.35 0.45 25.38
C MET A 452 6.67 -0.89 25.12
N ASN A 453 5.35 -0.89 24.89
CA ASN A 453 4.65 -2.13 24.54
C ASN A 453 4.99 -2.60 23.12
N MET A 454 5.30 -1.65 22.22
CA MET A 454 5.69 -1.94 20.84
C MET A 454 7.09 -1.38 20.54
N CYS A 455 7.85 -2.06 19.68
CA CYS A 455 9.08 -1.50 19.15
C CYS A 455 8.76 -0.44 18.10
N ARG A 456 9.50 0.67 18.12
CA ARG A 456 9.23 1.83 17.25
C ARG A 456 10.53 2.49 16.81
N ARG A 457 10.66 2.81 15.53
CA ARG A 457 11.61 3.81 15.00
C ARG A 457 10.85 4.91 14.27
N ASN A 458 11.45 6.09 14.19
CA ASN A 458 10.90 7.27 13.51
C ASN A 458 9.50 7.64 14.02
N ALA A 459 9.25 7.44 15.31
CA ALA A 459 8.00 7.81 15.98
C ALA A 459 8.04 9.27 16.44
N GLY A 460 6.88 9.91 16.46
CA GLY A 460 6.74 11.23 17.06
C GLY A 460 6.66 11.13 18.59
N VAL A 461 7.31 12.04 19.30
CA VAL A 461 7.34 12.04 20.77
C VAL A 461 7.03 13.43 21.30
N CYS A 462 6.16 13.51 22.30
CA CYS A 462 5.84 14.77 22.98
C CYS A 462 5.54 14.53 24.47
N ALA A 463 5.65 15.58 25.28
CA ALA A 463 5.28 15.53 26.69
C ALA A 463 4.06 16.41 26.95
N ILE A 464 3.05 15.86 27.63
CA ILE A 464 1.81 16.56 27.97
C ILE A 464 1.41 16.13 29.39
N ASN A 465 1.07 17.09 30.25
CA ASN A 465 0.55 16.85 31.61
C ASN A 465 1.40 15.88 32.45
N GLY A 466 2.73 15.96 32.34
CA GLY A 466 3.65 15.10 33.09
C GLY A 466 3.80 13.67 32.56
N LEU A 467 3.26 13.38 31.37
CA LEU A 467 3.37 12.09 30.69
C LEU A 467 4.12 12.27 29.37
N LEU A 468 4.85 11.23 28.95
CA LEU A 468 5.55 11.20 27.66
C LEU A 468 4.76 10.32 26.69
N TYR A 469 4.37 10.85 25.53
CA TYR A 469 3.61 10.16 24.50
C TYR A 469 4.51 9.77 23.34
N VAL A 470 4.33 8.57 22.81
CA VAL A 470 4.96 8.07 21.58
C VAL A 470 3.88 7.70 20.59
N ILE A 471 3.92 8.31 19.42
CA ILE A 471 2.85 8.31 18.42
C ILE A 471 3.40 7.75 17.11
N GLY A 472 2.76 6.69 16.61
CA GLY A 472 3.12 6.06 15.34
C GLY A 472 4.54 5.50 15.31
N GLY A 473 5.24 5.73 14.21
CA GLY A 473 6.53 5.10 13.91
C GLY A 473 6.37 3.81 13.12
N ASP A 474 7.45 3.06 13.02
CA ASP A 474 7.51 1.78 12.32
C ASP A 474 8.16 0.73 13.23
N ASP A 475 7.63 -0.49 13.24
CA ASP A 475 8.11 -1.59 14.10
C ASP A 475 9.15 -2.49 13.41
N GLY A 476 9.49 -2.19 12.16
CA GLY A 476 10.38 -2.99 11.32
C GLY A 476 9.63 -3.88 10.33
N SER A 477 8.31 -4.03 10.49
CA SER A 477 7.43 -4.74 9.57
C SER A 477 6.37 -3.82 8.98
N CYS A 478 5.82 -2.88 9.76
CA CYS A 478 4.79 -1.95 9.30
C CYS A 478 4.77 -0.61 10.05
N ASN A 479 4.18 0.38 9.39
CA ASN A 479 3.87 1.68 10.01
C ASN A 479 2.75 1.53 11.05
N LEU A 480 2.97 2.06 12.25
CA LEU A 480 2.06 1.99 13.38
C LEU A 480 1.10 3.18 13.40
N SER A 481 -0.17 2.92 13.73
CA SER A 481 -1.17 3.94 14.07
C SER A 481 -1.37 4.11 15.58
N SER A 482 -0.79 3.21 16.37
CA SER A 482 -0.98 3.16 17.82
C SER A 482 -0.25 4.29 18.53
N VAL A 483 -0.82 4.71 19.65
CA VAL A 483 -0.26 5.71 20.57
C VAL A 483 -0.14 5.09 21.94
N GLU A 484 0.98 5.33 22.60
CA GLU A 484 1.21 4.90 23.97
C GLU A 484 1.86 6.03 24.77
N TYR A 485 1.62 6.05 26.08
CA TYR A 485 2.20 7.03 26.97
C TYR A 485 2.90 6.37 28.15
N TYR A 486 3.95 7.03 28.62
CA TYR A 486 4.74 6.67 29.76
C TYR A 486 4.37 7.53 30.96
N ASN A 487 4.13 6.88 32.09
CA ASN A 487 3.98 7.53 33.38
C ASN A 487 5.26 7.35 34.20
N PRO A 488 6.06 8.42 34.43
CA PRO A 488 7.31 8.32 35.18
C PRO A 488 7.11 8.00 36.66
N ALA A 489 5.92 8.25 37.23
CA ALA A 489 5.66 8.00 38.66
C ALA A 489 5.57 6.50 38.99
N ILE A 490 5.23 5.67 38.00
CA ILE A 490 5.04 4.22 38.16
C ILE A 490 5.90 3.40 37.20
N ASP A 491 6.77 4.06 36.43
CA ASP A 491 7.64 3.47 35.41
C ASP A 491 6.88 2.49 34.48
N LYS A 492 5.82 2.97 33.82
CA LYS A 492 4.94 2.11 33.01
C LYS A 492 4.43 2.80 31.75
N TRP A 493 4.45 2.04 30.65
CA TRP A 493 3.79 2.39 29.40
C TRP A 493 2.35 1.86 29.34
N SER A 494 1.44 2.67 28.82
CA SER A 494 0.04 2.31 28.60
C SER A 494 -0.40 2.72 27.20
N LEU A 495 -1.11 1.82 26.51
CA LEU A 495 -1.72 2.11 25.22
C LEU A 495 -2.93 3.02 25.37
N ILE A 496 -3.08 3.94 24.43
CA ILE A 496 -4.33 4.69 24.26
C ILE A 496 -5.26 3.85 23.37
N PRO A 497 -6.54 3.66 23.75
CA PRO A 497 -7.48 2.87 22.94
C PRO A 497 -7.76 3.45 21.56
N THR A 498 -7.60 4.77 21.40
CA THR A 498 -7.81 5.49 20.14
C THR A 498 -6.51 5.59 19.36
N ASN A 499 -6.55 5.11 18.11
CA ASN A 499 -5.42 5.14 17.19
C ASN A 499 -5.53 6.31 16.20
N MET A 500 -4.41 6.64 15.56
CA MET A 500 -4.43 7.46 14.35
C MET A 500 -5.25 6.77 13.25
N SER A 501 -5.85 7.54 12.35
CA SER A 501 -6.62 7.00 11.22
C SER A 501 -5.77 6.14 10.29
N ASN A 502 -4.50 6.52 10.11
CA ASN A 502 -3.52 5.81 9.29
C ASN A 502 -2.25 5.54 10.09
N GLY A 503 -1.62 4.38 9.87
CA GLY A 503 -0.29 4.09 10.40
C GLY A 503 0.75 4.93 9.68
N ARG A 504 1.62 5.63 10.42
CA ARG A 504 2.62 6.54 9.83
C ARG A 504 3.91 6.54 10.64
N SER A 505 5.04 6.57 9.94
CA SER A 505 6.37 6.86 10.48
C SER A 505 6.90 8.18 9.91
N TYR A 506 7.97 8.71 10.50
CA TYR A 506 8.59 9.99 10.11
C TYR A 506 7.65 11.21 10.22
N ALA A 507 6.58 11.08 11.00
CA ALA A 507 5.64 12.16 11.27
C ALA A 507 6.18 13.03 12.41
N GLY A 508 6.27 14.34 12.18
CA GLY A 508 6.53 15.30 13.24
C GLY A 508 5.29 15.50 14.12
N VAL A 509 5.50 15.58 15.42
CA VAL A 509 4.44 15.81 16.42
C VAL A 509 4.80 17.06 17.21
N ALA A 510 3.86 17.99 17.30
CA ALA A 510 3.96 19.14 18.17
C ALA A 510 2.66 19.32 18.95
N VAL A 511 2.80 19.90 20.15
CA VAL A 511 1.66 20.24 21.01
C VAL A 511 1.39 21.72 20.85
N VAL A 512 0.14 22.06 20.61
CA VAL A 512 -0.35 23.43 20.56
C VAL A 512 -1.64 23.56 21.35
N ASP A 513 -1.73 24.66 22.10
CA ASP A 513 -2.99 25.07 22.70
C ASP A 513 -3.87 25.65 21.60
N LYS A 514 -4.90 24.90 21.19
CA LYS A 514 -5.92 25.43 20.28
C LYS A 514 -6.87 26.31 21.10
N PRO A 515 -7.02 27.61 20.79
CA PRO A 515 -8.09 28.40 21.39
C PRO A 515 -9.41 27.75 21.00
N LEU A 516 -10.23 27.42 22.00
CA LEU A 516 -11.57 26.86 21.80
C LEU A 516 -12.51 27.86 21.11
#